data_AF-A0A838ZPT9-F1
#
_entry.id   AF-A0A838ZPT9-F1
#
_cell.length_a   1.000
_cell.length_b   1.000
_cell.length_c   1.000
_cell.angle_alpha   90.00
_cell.angle_beta   90.00
_cell.angle_gamma   90.00
#
_symmetry.space_group_name_H-M   'P 1'
#
loop_
_entity.id
_entity.type
_entity.pdbx_description
1 polymer ?
#
loop_
_entity_poly.entity_id
_entity_poly.type
_entity_poly.pdbx_seq_one_letter_code
_entity_poly.pdbx_strand_id
1 'polypeptide(L)' 'MKTSRIFSTATYHKCMKELHFWKIIEYKPSFNPYKGSEVKINKLDEPIATLK' A
#
# COMPACT_ATOMS: atom_id res chain seq x y z
N MET A 1 -0.99 1.57 -23.77
CA MET A 1 -0.42 1.88 -22.44
C MET A 1 0.36 0.67 -21.95
N LYS A 2 1.68 0.77 -21.74
CA LYS A 2 2.47 -0.30 -21.10
C LYS A 2 2.19 -0.23 -19.61
N THR A 3 1.73 -1.31 -18.99
CA THR A 3 1.51 -1.38 -17.54
C THR A 3 2.79 -1.01 -16.80
N SER A 4 2.72 0.00 -15.93
CA SER A 4 3.83 0.48 -15.12
C SER A 4 4.20 -0.61 -14.12
N ARG A 5 5.23 -1.42 -14.41
CA ARG A 5 5.72 -2.43 -13.46
C ARG A 5 6.61 -1.73 -12.44
N ILE A 6 6.33 -1.91 -11.16
CA ILE A 6 7.24 -1.48 -10.11
C ILE A 6 8.39 -2.49 -10.07
N PHE A 7 9.55 -2.12 -10.61
CA PHE A 7 10.68 -3.03 -10.78
C PHE A 7 11.58 -3.16 -9.54
N SER A 8 11.56 -2.18 -8.63
CA SER A 8 12.44 -2.14 -7.46
C SER A 8 11.65 -2.33 -6.17
N THR A 9 12.20 -3.14 -5.26
CA THR A 9 11.65 -3.36 -3.91
C THR A 9 11.59 -2.05 -3.11
N ALA A 10 12.57 -1.17 -3.28
CA ALA A 10 12.58 0.14 -2.65
C ALA A 10 11.42 1.02 -3.15
N THR A 11 11.21 1.06 -4.48
CA THR A 11 10.11 1.82 -5.09
C THR A 11 8.75 1.23 -4.69
N TYR A 12 8.65 -0.09 -4.60
CA TYR A 12 7.45 -0.77 -4.11
C TYR A 12 7.10 -0.32 -2.69
N HIS A 13 8.06 -0.35 -1.77
CA HIS A 13 7.81 0.08 -0.40
C HIS A 13 7.49 1.57 -0.28
N LYS A 14 8.07 2.42 -1.13
CA LYS A 14 7.72 3.85 -1.18
C LYS A 14 6.25 4.04 -1.59
N CYS A 15 5.83 3.45 -2.70
CA CYS A 15 4.45 3.56 -3.19
C CYS A 15 3.44 2.95 -2.19
N MET A 16 3.76 1.81 -1.58
CA MET A 16 2.90 1.20 -0.57
C MET A 16 2.75 2.06 0.68
N LYS A 17 3.82 2.75 1.12
CA LYS A 17 3.75 3.71 2.23
C LYS A 17 2.92 4.94 1.88
N GLU A 18 3.04 5.46 0.66
CA GLU A 18 2.22 6.60 0.19
C GLU A 18 0.73 6.24 0.15
N LEU A 19 0.39 5.08 -0.41
CA LEU A 19 -0.99 4.57 -0.42
C LEU A 19 -1.53 4.33 1.00
N HIS A 20 -0.66 3.89 1.92
CA HIS A 20 -1.01 3.72 3.32
C HIS A 20 -1.24 5.05 4.04
N PHE A 21 -0.40 6.05 3.76
CA PHE A 21 -0.56 7.41 4.27
C PHE A 21 -1.88 8.05 3.84
N TRP A 22 -2.29 7.83 2.59
CA TRP A 22 -3.61 8.26 2.09
C TRP A 22 -4.78 7.43 2.60
N LYS A 23 -4.53 6.43 3.46
CA LYS A 23 -5.53 5.52 4.02
C LYS A 23 -6.38 4.78 2.98
N ILE A 24 -5.83 4.62 1.78
CA ILE A 24 -6.43 3.81 0.71
C ILE A 24 -6.23 2.33 1.00
N ILE A 25 -5.03 1.99 1.51
CA ILE A 25 -4.69 0.62 1.93
C ILE A 25 -4.09 0.60 3.34
N GLU A 26 -4.29 -0.49 4.06
CA GLU A 26 -3.52 -0.82 5.26
C GLU A 26 -2.35 -1.73 4.86
N TYR A 27 -1.13 -1.19 4.83
CA TYR A 27 0.06 -1.94 4.45
C TYR A 27 0.79 -2.47 5.70
N LYS A 28 0.82 -3.80 5.88
CA LYS A 28 1.54 -4.49 6.96
C LYS A 28 2.72 -5.28 6.37
N PRO A 29 3.92 -4.70 6.35
CA PRO A 29 5.10 -5.39 5.83
C PRO A 29 5.41 -6.61 6.70
N SER A 30 5.70 -7.74 6.04
CA SER A 30 6.24 -8.93 6.69
C SER A 30 7.74 -8.98 6.42
N PHE A 31 8.54 -9.09 7.46
CA PHE A 31 9.99 -9.31 7.35
C PHE A 31 10.35 -10.80 7.16
N ASN A 32 9.34 -11.66 7.00
CA ASN A 32 9.54 -13.09 6.83
C ASN A 32 9.50 -13.47 5.33
N PRO A 33 10.55 -14.08 4.76
CA PRO A 33 10.59 -14.45 3.35
C PRO A 33 9.54 -15.50 2.94
N TYR A 34 9.02 -16.29 3.89
CA TYR A 34 7.97 -17.28 3.64
C TYR A 34 6.55 -16.72 3.75
N LYS A 35 6.42 -15.49 4.24
CA LYS A 35 5.12 -14.87 4.53
C LYS A 35 5.08 -13.51 3.84
N GLY A 36 4.29 -13.40 2.78
CA GLY A 36 4.11 -12.14 2.06
C GLY A 36 3.62 -11.02 2.97
N SER A 37 3.87 -9.77 2.56
CA SER A 37 3.30 -8.59 3.22
C SER A 37 1.77 -8.63 3.08
N GLU A 38 1.08 -8.33 4.17
CA GLU A 38 -0.38 -8.27 4.19
C GLU A 38 -0.83 -6.88 3.77
N VAL A 39 -1.79 -6.80 2.85
CA VAL A 39 -2.38 -5.55 2.37
C VAL A 39 -3.87 -5.65 2.51
N LYS A 40 -4.48 -4.75 3.27
CA LYS A 40 -5.94 -4.61 3.36
C LYS A 40 -6.38 -3.41 2.57
N ILE A 41 -7.39 -3.57 1.73
CA ILE A 41 -7.97 -2.46 0.97
C ILE A 41 -9.10 -1.88 1.82
N ASN A 42 -9.05 -0.58 2.06
CA ASN A 42 -10.12 0.11 2.77
C ASN A 42 -11.29 0.36 1.81
N LYS A 43 -12.52 0.45 2.34
CA LYS A 43 -13.68 0.80 1.52
C LYS A 43 -13.48 2.21 0.96
N LEU A 44 -13.45 2.31 -0.36
CA LEU A 44 -13.31 3.59 -1.07
C LEU A 44 -14.55 4.48 -0.92
N ASP A 45 -15.66 3.90 -0.48
CA ASP A 45 -16.92 4.60 -0.22
C ASP A 45 -16.93 5.36 1.11
N GLU A 46 -16.00 5.08 2.02
CA GLU A 46 -15.89 5.84 3.26
C GLU A 46 -15.16 7.15 2.96
N PRO A 47 -15.73 8.32 3.29
CA PRO A 47 -15.03 9.58 3.14
C PRO A 47 -13.72 9.47 3.90
N ILE A 48 -12.59 9.62 3.19
CA ILE A 48 -11.24 9.57 3.76
C ILE A 48 -11.29 10.49 4.98
N ALA A 49 -11.28 9.89 6.17
CA ALA A 49 -11.54 10.60 7.40
C ALA A 49 -10.64 11.83 7.42
N THR A 50 -11.26 12.98 7.20
CA THR A 50 -10.57 14.26 7.07
C THR A 50 -9.81 14.43 8.37
N LEU A 51 -8.49 14.55 8.27
CA LEU A 51 -7.58 14.74 9.39
C LEU A 51 -8.22 15.77 10.35
N LYS A 52 -8.62 15.31 11.53
CA LYS A 52 -8.81 16.17 12.70
C LYS A 52 -7.44 16.55 13.24
#